data_AF-A0A968RLH0-F1
#
_entry.id   AF-A0A968RLH0-F1
#
_cell.length_a   1.000
_cell.length_b   1.000
_cell.length_c   1.000
_cell.angle_alpha   90.00
_cell.angle_beta   90.00
_cell.angle_gamma   90.00
#
_symmetry.space_group_name_H-M   'P 1'
#
loop_
_entity.id
_entity.type
_entity.pdbx_description
1 polymer ?
#
loop_
_entity_poly.entity_id
_entity_poly.type
_entity_poly.pdbx_seq_one_letter_code
_entity_poly.pdbx_strand_id
1 'polypeptide(L)'
;MSRTTKYLLIAGTLLLVIAGLFYWYSATYSLSDIPNPQKTQLVEQPQKEASFVVPAKPTCVPKGQVLEGNQRLFVSTNLLIAITADSSTYDANLGESHRILTIYNTDNCTPTFSQVLPVDISADYPYYLMPLDTTKEDLIAIIGSSRFYVYDIINKRLSPALKPTFKENAT
;
A
#
# COMPACT_ATOMS: atom_id res chain seq x y z
N MET A 1 30.37 24.67 -34.24
CA MET A 1 30.02 25.15 -32.88
C MET A 1 29.72 23.95 -31.99
N SER A 2 30.58 23.71 -31.01
CA SER A 2 30.64 22.48 -30.21
C SER A 2 29.63 22.46 -29.06
N ARG A 3 29.07 21.29 -28.75
CA ARG A 3 28.01 21.03 -27.75
C ARG A 3 28.43 21.25 -26.29
N THR A 4 29.69 21.56 -26.00
CA THR A 4 30.23 21.66 -24.64
C THR A 4 29.93 22.98 -23.94
N THR A 5 29.53 24.04 -24.64
CA THR A 5 29.34 25.37 -24.03
C THR A 5 27.98 25.57 -23.34
N LYS A 6 27.00 24.67 -23.54
CA LYS A 6 25.63 24.85 -23.02
C LYS A 6 25.43 24.39 -21.56
N TYR A 7 26.31 23.55 -21.03
CA TYR A 7 26.15 23.00 -19.67
C TYR A 7 26.73 23.87 -18.56
N LEU A 8 27.60 24.85 -18.88
CA LEU A 8 28.21 25.71 -17.87
C LEU A 8 27.30 26.85 -17.36
N LEU A 9 26.21 27.16 -18.06
CA LEU A 9 25.31 28.27 -17.72
C LEU A 9 24.15 27.88 -16.78
N ILE A 10 23.85 26.59 -16.62
CA ILE A 10 22.71 26.12 -15.82
C ILE A 10 23.12 25.78 -14.37
N ALA A 11 24.41 25.47 -14.14
CA ALA A 11 24.91 25.14 -12.81
C ALA A 11 25.12 26.35 -11.87
N GLY A 12 25.20 27.58 -12.42
CA GLY A 12 25.49 28.78 -11.64
C GLY A 12 24.29 29.42 -10.93
N THR A 13 23.06 29.20 -11.42
CA THR A 13 21.86 29.90 -10.92
C THR A 13 21.10 29.16 -9.83
N LEU A 14 21.37 27.87 -9.59
CA LEU A 14 20.69 27.08 -8.54
C LEU A 14 21.30 27.27 -7.14
N LEU A 15 22.53 27.79 -7.04
CA LEU A 15 23.27 27.93 -5.77
C LEU A 15 22.93 29.23 -5.00
N LEU A 16 22.29 30.22 -5.63
CA LEU A 16 21.95 31.49 -4.97
C LEU A 16 20.58 31.51 -4.28
N VAL A 17 19.70 30.53 -4.55
CA VAL A 17 18.37 30.46 -3.93
C VAL A 17 18.41 29.79 -2.55
N ILE A 18 19.40 28.91 -2.30
CA ILE A 18 19.47 28.12 -1.06
C ILE A 18 20.07 28.94 0.11
N ALA A 19 20.88 29.95 -0.16
CA ALA A 19 21.51 30.77 0.88
C ALA A 19 20.59 31.86 1.47
N GLY A 20 19.45 32.17 0.82
CA GLY A 20 18.56 33.27 1.22
C GLY A 20 17.48 32.92 2.25
N LEU A 21 17.24 31.63 2.54
CA LEU A 21 16.09 31.19 3.35
C LEU A 21 16.42 30.77 4.79
N PHE A 22 17.69 30.82 5.21
CA PHE A 22 18.08 30.45 6.58
C PHE A 22 18.41 31.64 7.50
N TYR A 23 18.22 32.89 7.05
CA TYR A 23 18.55 34.08 7.86
C TYR A 23 17.38 34.66 8.69
N TRP A 24 16.26 33.94 8.82
CA TRP A 24 15.04 34.45 9.46
C TRP A 24 14.39 33.43 10.41
N TYR A 25 15.13 32.87 11.37
CA TYR A 25 14.49 32.19 12.51
C TYR A 25 15.37 32.26 13.77
N SER A 26 15.55 33.46 14.30
CA SER A 26 16.09 33.68 15.65
C SER A 26 15.06 34.46 16.48
N ALA A 27 13.94 33.83 16.82
CA ALA A 27 13.07 34.33 17.87
C ALA A 27 13.66 33.91 19.22
N THR A 28 14.36 34.85 19.86
CA THR A 28 14.81 34.74 21.26
C THR A 28 13.59 34.76 22.17
N TYR A 29 13.18 33.61 22.68
CA TYR A 29 12.21 33.55 23.76
C TYR A 29 12.94 33.79 25.09
N SER A 30 12.64 34.93 25.70
CA SER A 30 13.09 35.29 27.05
C SER A 30 12.35 34.44 28.07
N LEU A 31 13.09 33.60 28.80
CA LEU A 31 12.57 32.70 29.83
C LEU A 31 12.61 33.41 31.20
N SER A 32 11.74 34.39 31.39
CA SER A 32 11.64 35.10 32.67
C SER A 32 10.23 35.62 32.88
N ASP A 33 9.29 34.72 33.12
CA ASP A 33 8.03 35.01 33.82
C ASP A 33 7.32 33.68 34.13
N ILE A 34 7.72 33.04 35.23
CA ILE A 34 6.94 31.96 35.85
C ILE A 34 6.17 32.59 37.02
N PRO A 35 4.88 32.97 36.85
CA PRO A 35 4.05 33.31 37.98
C PRO A 35 3.71 32.05 38.79
N ASN A 36 3.99 32.16 40.09
CA ASN A 36 3.71 31.26 41.20
C ASN A 36 2.33 30.56 41.11
N PRO A 37 2.22 29.22 41.32
CA PRO A 37 0.95 28.52 41.28
C PRO A 37 0.08 28.88 42.49
N GLN A 38 -0.83 29.85 42.31
CA GLN A 38 -1.98 29.97 43.19
C GLN A 38 -2.98 28.85 42.87
N LYS A 39 -3.37 28.18 43.95
CA LYS A 39 -4.30 27.05 44.04
C LYS A 39 -5.65 27.38 43.41
N THR A 40 -5.81 27.08 42.12
CA THR A 40 -7.11 27.09 41.44
C THR A 40 -7.92 25.90 41.94
N GLN A 41 -9.01 26.19 42.66
CA GLN A 41 -10.03 25.20 42.98
C GLN A 41 -10.71 24.78 41.67
N LEU A 42 -10.60 23.49 41.32
CA LEU A 42 -11.41 22.89 40.27
C LEU A 42 -12.87 22.93 40.72
N VAL A 43 -13.67 23.77 40.08
CA VAL A 43 -15.12 23.59 40.04
C VAL A 43 -15.39 22.51 39.01
N GLU A 44 -15.81 21.34 39.50
CA GLU A 44 -16.20 20.19 38.68
C GLU A 44 -17.50 20.54 37.93
N GLN A 45 -17.37 21.01 36.70
CA GLN A 45 -18.49 21.06 35.78
C GLN A 45 -18.74 19.65 35.22
N PRO A 46 -19.99 19.19 35.11
CA PRO A 46 -20.29 17.92 34.47
C PRO A 46 -19.96 18.05 32.97
N GLN A 47 -18.79 17.58 32.58
CA GLN A 47 -18.39 17.50 31.18
C GLN A 47 -19.19 16.38 30.53
N LYS A 48 -20.31 16.75 29.90
CA LYS A 48 -21.07 15.87 29.01
C LYS A 48 -20.18 15.54 27.82
N GLU A 49 -19.47 14.42 27.94
CA GLU A 49 -18.62 13.85 26.92
C GLU A 49 -19.46 13.60 25.66
N ALA A 50 -19.29 14.46 24.66
CA ALA A 50 -19.86 14.25 23.34
C ALA A 50 -19.17 13.02 22.74
N SER A 51 -19.83 11.87 22.81
CA SER A 51 -19.42 10.65 22.12
C SER A 51 -19.51 10.90 20.62
N PHE A 52 -18.36 11.22 20.01
CA PHE A 52 -18.22 11.18 18.56
C PHE A 52 -18.24 9.71 18.15
N VAL A 53 -19.39 9.25 17.65
CA VAL A 53 -19.49 7.96 16.99
C VAL A 53 -18.70 8.08 15.70
N VAL A 54 -17.44 7.64 15.71
CA VAL A 54 -16.67 7.47 14.47
C VAL A 54 -17.42 6.41 13.65
N PRO A 55 -17.95 6.75 12.46
CA PRO A 55 -18.64 5.76 11.65
C PRO A 55 -17.67 4.63 11.35
N ALA A 56 -18.06 3.40 11.70
CA ALA A 56 -17.26 2.23 11.44
C ALA A 56 -17.04 2.11 9.92
N LYS A 57 -15.79 1.93 9.48
CA LYS A 57 -15.49 1.69 8.07
C LYS A 57 -16.31 0.49 7.57
N PRO A 58 -16.89 0.56 6.36
CA PRO A 58 -17.66 -0.54 5.82
C PRO A 58 -16.78 -1.79 5.70
N THR A 59 -17.31 -2.94 6.13
CA THR A 59 -16.63 -4.23 5.96
C THR A 59 -16.78 -4.66 4.50
N CYS A 60 -15.75 -4.46 3.70
CA CYS A 60 -15.76 -4.91 2.30
C CYS A 60 -15.63 -6.43 2.24
N VAL A 61 -16.60 -7.07 1.57
CA VAL A 61 -16.63 -8.50 1.33
C VAL A 61 -16.27 -8.76 -0.14
N PRO A 62 -15.17 -9.49 -0.43
CA PRO A 62 -14.83 -9.88 -1.80
C PRO A 62 -15.95 -10.66 -2.48
N LYS A 63 -16.09 -10.51 -3.79
CA LYS A 63 -17.04 -11.31 -4.58
C LYS A 63 -16.43 -12.66 -4.94
N GLY A 64 -17.19 -13.73 -4.76
CA GLY A 64 -16.76 -15.10 -5.01
C GLY A 64 -16.23 -15.79 -3.76
N GLN A 65 -15.68 -16.98 -3.95
CA GLN A 65 -15.13 -17.82 -2.88
C GLN A 65 -13.71 -17.36 -2.54
N VAL A 66 -13.39 -17.22 -1.26
CA VAL A 66 -12.06 -16.81 -0.78
C VAL A 66 -11.48 -17.95 0.06
N LEU A 67 -10.25 -18.38 -0.23
CA LEU A 67 -9.50 -19.30 0.64
C LEU A 67 -8.93 -18.57 1.86
N GLU A 68 -8.65 -19.31 2.93
CA GLU A 68 -7.92 -18.76 4.07
C GLU A 68 -6.58 -18.15 3.61
N GLY A 69 -6.25 -16.96 4.14
CA GLY A 69 -5.05 -16.22 3.75
C GLY A 69 -5.13 -15.47 2.41
N ASN A 70 -6.16 -15.71 1.59
CA ASN A 70 -6.32 -15.06 0.28
C ASN A 70 -7.11 -13.76 0.30
N GLN A 71 -7.14 -13.09 1.44
CA GLN A 71 -7.60 -11.71 1.58
C GLN A 71 -6.71 -10.95 2.55
N ARG A 72 -6.38 -9.69 2.22
CA ARG A 72 -5.59 -8.84 3.11
C ARG A 72 -5.99 -7.38 3.00
N LEU A 73 -6.20 -6.76 4.17
CA LEU A 73 -6.50 -5.35 4.32
C LEU A 73 -5.21 -4.54 4.53
N PHE A 74 -5.04 -3.49 3.74
CA PHE A 74 -3.95 -2.52 3.83
C PHE A 74 -4.52 -1.20 4.34
N VAL A 75 -4.41 -0.98 5.65
CA VAL A 75 -5.06 0.15 6.34
C VAL A 75 -4.47 1.48 5.91
N SER A 76 -3.16 1.54 5.67
CA SER A 76 -2.44 2.76 5.26
C SER A 76 -2.87 3.29 3.89
N THR A 77 -3.31 2.40 2.99
CA THR A 77 -3.70 2.73 1.62
C THR A 77 -5.20 2.58 1.36
N ASN A 78 -5.98 2.22 2.37
CA ASN A 78 -7.42 1.92 2.27
C ASN A 78 -7.73 0.88 1.18
N LEU A 79 -6.91 -0.16 1.04
CA LEU A 79 -7.11 -1.21 0.04
C LEU A 79 -7.41 -2.57 0.67
N LEU A 80 -8.28 -3.34 0.04
CA LEU A 80 -8.47 -4.76 0.31
C LEU A 80 -8.06 -5.53 -0.93
N ILE A 81 -7.15 -6.49 -0.77
CA ILE A 81 -6.65 -7.32 -1.87
C ILE A 81 -7.11 -8.74 -1.62
N ALA A 82 -7.72 -9.37 -2.62
CA ALA A 82 -8.27 -10.71 -2.51
C ALA A 82 -7.99 -11.54 -3.77
N ILE A 83 -7.81 -12.84 -3.58
CA ILE A 83 -7.83 -13.85 -4.64
C ILE A 83 -9.08 -14.70 -4.46
N THR A 84 -9.99 -14.62 -5.43
CA THR A 84 -11.28 -15.31 -5.38
C THR A 84 -11.42 -16.34 -6.50
N ALA A 85 -12.42 -17.21 -6.35
CA ALA A 85 -12.96 -18.07 -7.39
C ALA A 85 -14.44 -17.77 -7.61
N ASP A 86 -14.89 -17.85 -8.86
CA ASP A 86 -16.31 -17.83 -9.22
C ASP A 86 -16.51 -18.60 -10.54
N SER A 87 -17.73 -18.62 -11.05
CA SER A 87 -18.09 -19.35 -12.27
C SER A 87 -17.29 -18.94 -13.52
N SER A 88 -16.67 -17.75 -13.54
CA SER A 88 -15.85 -17.29 -14.66
C SER A 88 -14.51 -18.03 -14.77
N THR A 89 -14.06 -18.68 -13.69
CA THR A 89 -12.82 -19.46 -13.67
C THR A 89 -13.05 -20.96 -13.69
N TYR A 90 -14.31 -21.40 -13.88
CA TYR A 90 -14.73 -22.79 -13.86
C TYR A 90 -14.00 -23.66 -14.88
N ASP A 91 -13.47 -24.77 -14.40
CA ASP A 91 -13.01 -25.91 -15.19
C ASP A 91 -14.00 -27.07 -15.05
N ALA A 92 -14.29 -27.75 -16.16
CA ALA A 92 -15.31 -28.80 -16.21
C ALA A 92 -15.03 -30.00 -15.29
N ASN A 93 -13.76 -30.29 -15.01
CA ASN A 93 -13.34 -31.44 -14.21
C ASN A 93 -12.89 -31.05 -12.80
N LEU A 94 -12.45 -29.81 -12.62
CA LEU A 94 -11.78 -29.34 -11.41
C LEU A 94 -12.54 -28.25 -10.64
N GLY A 95 -13.62 -27.71 -11.22
CA GLY A 95 -14.45 -26.69 -10.57
C GLY A 95 -13.90 -25.27 -10.70
N GLU A 96 -14.36 -24.38 -9.83
CA GLU A 96 -13.95 -22.97 -9.84
C GLU A 96 -12.50 -22.81 -9.35
N SER A 97 -11.71 -22.02 -10.07
CA SER A 97 -10.28 -21.84 -9.78
C SER A 97 -10.02 -20.51 -9.06
N HIS A 98 -9.29 -20.54 -7.94
CA HIS A 98 -8.91 -19.34 -7.17
C HIS A 98 -7.78 -18.57 -7.84
N ARG A 99 -8.15 -17.83 -8.89
CA ARG A 99 -7.23 -17.06 -9.74
C ARG A 99 -7.73 -15.68 -10.12
N ILE A 100 -8.81 -15.19 -9.50
CA ILE A 100 -9.32 -13.83 -9.72
C ILE A 100 -8.66 -12.90 -8.71
N LEU A 101 -7.64 -12.16 -9.13
CA LEU A 101 -7.03 -11.13 -8.30
C LEU A 101 -7.87 -9.86 -8.37
N THR A 102 -8.39 -9.39 -7.23
CA THR A 102 -9.16 -8.14 -7.15
C THR A 102 -8.64 -7.24 -6.03
N ILE A 103 -8.50 -5.95 -6.33
CA ILE A 103 -8.12 -4.90 -5.38
C ILE A 103 -9.30 -3.95 -5.23
N TYR A 104 -9.83 -3.82 -4.03
CA TYR A 104 -10.95 -2.95 -3.69
C TYR A 104 -10.46 -1.67 -3.00
N ASN A 105 -11.11 -0.55 -3.32
CA ASN A 105 -11.08 0.62 -2.45
C ASN A 105 -12.00 0.34 -1.25
N THR A 106 -11.47 0.44 -0.03
CA THR A 106 -12.22 0.12 1.20
C THR A 106 -13.19 1.21 1.65
N ASP A 107 -13.11 2.41 1.08
CA ASP A 107 -14.03 3.51 1.39
C ASP A 107 -15.42 3.26 0.78
N ASN A 108 -15.49 2.55 -0.36
CA ASN A 108 -16.74 2.30 -1.10
C ASN A 108 -16.91 0.85 -1.58
N CYS A 109 -15.97 -0.04 -1.24
CA CYS A 109 -15.93 -1.44 -1.64
C CYS A 109 -16.00 -1.68 -3.16
N THR A 110 -15.56 -0.71 -3.96
CA THR A 110 -15.50 -0.85 -5.42
C THR A 110 -14.16 -1.42 -5.87
N PRO A 111 -14.15 -2.35 -6.85
CA PRO A 111 -12.90 -2.86 -7.40
C PRO A 111 -12.19 -1.76 -8.21
N THR A 112 -10.95 -1.49 -7.85
CA THR A 112 -10.05 -0.55 -8.56
C THR A 112 -9.13 -1.27 -9.55
N PHE A 113 -8.94 -2.57 -9.36
CA PHE A 113 -8.25 -3.46 -10.28
C PHE A 113 -8.86 -4.85 -10.16
N SER A 114 -9.01 -5.55 -11.29
CA SER A 114 -9.39 -6.96 -11.30
C SER A 114 -8.74 -7.64 -12.50
N GLN A 115 -8.15 -8.81 -12.27
CA GLN A 115 -7.55 -9.62 -13.32
C GLN A 115 -7.69 -11.10 -13.00
N VAL A 116 -8.12 -11.88 -13.99
CA VAL A 116 -8.03 -13.34 -13.95
C VAL A 116 -6.60 -13.74 -14.30
N LEU A 117 -5.89 -14.32 -13.33
CA LEU A 117 -4.57 -14.90 -13.51
C LEU A 117 -4.67 -16.14 -14.40
N PRO A 118 -3.63 -16.44 -15.20
CA PRO A 118 -3.63 -17.64 -16.03
C PRO A 118 -3.69 -18.90 -15.16
N VAL A 119 -4.16 -20.01 -15.73
CA VAL A 119 -3.96 -21.31 -15.09
C VAL A 119 -2.46 -21.56 -14.93
N ASP A 120 -2.04 -22.00 -13.74
CA ASP A 120 -0.64 -22.34 -13.48
C ASP A 120 -0.35 -23.78 -13.94
N ILE A 121 -0.08 -24.70 -13.02
CA ILE A 121 0.14 -26.12 -13.37
C ILE A 121 -1.18 -26.87 -13.62
N SER A 122 -2.26 -26.45 -12.96
CA SER A 122 -3.62 -26.99 -13.12
C SER A 122 -4.65 -26.03 -12.51
N ALA A 123 -5.92 -26.15 -12.89
CA ALA A 123 -6.98 -25.22 -12.47
C ALA A 123 -7.34 -25.35 -10.98
N ASP A 124 -7.12 -26.51 -10.37
CA ASP A 124 -7.29 -26.78 -8.95
C ASP A 124 -6.12 -26.28 -8.08
N TYR A 125 -5.02 -25.81 -8.68
CA TYR A 125 -3.93 -25.16 -7.94
C TYR A 125 -4.18 -23.66 -7.80
N PRO A 126 -4.50 -23.18 -6.59
CA PRO A 126 -4.82 -21.78 -6.35
C PRO A 126 -3.56 -20.90 -6.36
N TYR A 127 -3.77 -19.60 -6.56
CA TYR A 127 -2.79 -18.59 -6.20
C TYR A 127 -2.96 -18.16 -4.75
N TYR A 128 -1.85 -17.80 -4.09
CA TYR A 128 -1.85 -17.32 -2.72
C TYR A 128 -1.29 -15.90 -2.58
N LEU A 129 -1.88 -15.11 -1.68
CA LEU A 129 -1.29 -13.84 -1.26
C LEU A 129 -0.20 -14.09 -0.22
N MET A 130 1.00 -13.56 -0.45
CA MET A 130 2.09 -13.60 0.50
C MET A 130 2.58 -12.18 0.81
N PRO A 131 2.54 -11.75 2.09
CA PRO A 131 3.25 -10.55 2.52
C PRO A 131 4.70 -10.63 2.10
N LEU A 132 5.24 -9.55 1.55
CA LEU A 132 6.68 -9.36 1.54
C LEU A 132 7.03 -8.56 2.79
N ASP A 133 7.99 -9.07 3.58
CA ASP A 133 8.59 -8.37 4.72
C ASP A 133 9.40 -7.17 4.20
N THR A 134 8.66 -6.14 3.80
CA THR A 134 9.19 -4.85 3.38
C THR A 134 8.78 -3.85 4.43
N THR A 135 9.66 -2.90 4.73
CA THR A 135 9.40 -1.85 5.73
C THR A 135 8.25 -0.91 5.36
N LYS A 136 7.66 -1.05 4.16
CA LYS A 136 6.65 -0.14 3.64
C LYS A 136 5.31 -0.80 3.28
N GLU A 137 5.20 -2.13 3.34
CA GLU A 137 4.01 -2.88 2.87
C GLU A 137 3.54 -2.52 1.44
N ASP A 138 4.40 -1.92 0.62
CA ASP A 138 4.04 -1.40 -0.71
C ASP A 138 3.93 -2.49 -1.78
N LEU A 139 4.34 -3.72 -1.45
CA LEU A 139 4.44 -4.85 -2.37
C LEU A 139 3.75 -6.09 -1.81
N ILE A 140 3.06 -6.82 -2.68
CA ILE A 140 2.46 -8.11 -2.36
C ILE A 140 2.91 -9.14 -3.37
N ALA A 141 3.41 -10.27 -2.88
CA ALA A 141 3.66 -11.41 -3.74
C ALA A 141 2.37 -12.22 -3.93
N ILE A 142 2.13 -12.65 -5.16
CA ILE A 142 1.05 -13.56 -5.54
C ILE A 142 1.73 -14.82 -6.07
N ILE A 143 1.54 -15.94 -5.39
CA ILE A 143 2.36 -17.14 -5.58
C ILE A 143 1.48 -18.28 -6.05
N GLY A 144 1.77 -18.78 -7.24
CA GLY A 144 1.27 -20.07 -7.75
C GLY A 144 2.32 -21.16 -7.58
N SER A 145 2.08 -22.31 -8.18
CA SER A 145 3.00 -23.45 -8.17
C SER A 145 4.30 -23.19 -8.95
N SER A 146 4.21 -22.60 -10.14
CA SER A 146 5.37 -22.37 -11.02
C SER A 146 5.57 -20.91 -11.42
N ARG A 147 4.60 -20.05 -11.08
CA ARG A 147 4.58 -18.63 -11.40
C ARG A 147 4.40 -17.80 -10.15
N PHE A 148 5.10 -16.68 -10.08
CA PHE A 148 4.84 -15.66 -9.09
C PHE A 148 4.68 -14.29 -9.74
N TYR A 149 3.88 -13.44 -9.11
CA TYR A 149 3.68 -12.06 -9.51
C TYR A 149 3.95 -11.17 -8.31
N VAL A 150 4.29 -9.91 -8.58
CA VAL A 150 4.37 -8.86 -7.56
C VAL A 150 3.37 -7.79 -7.93
N TYR A 151 2.46 -7.48 -7.02
CA TYR A 151 1.61 -6.31 -7.14
C TYR A 151 2.25 -5.15 -6.38
N ASP A 152 2.52 -4.07 -7.12
CA ASP A 152 2.96 -2.79 -6.57
C ASP A 152 1.74 -1.95 -6.20
N ILE A 153 1.52 -1.79 -4.89
CA ILE A 153 0.36 -1.08 -4.34
C ILE A 153 0.39 0.40 -4.70
N ILE A 154 1.57 1.01 -4.65
CA ILE A 154 1.75 2.45 -4.87
C ILE A 154 1.52 2.80 -6.34
N ASN A 155 2.12 2.02 -7.24
CA ASN A 155 2.01 2.24 -8.69
C ASN A 155 0.79 1.53 -9.31
N LYS A 156 0.02 0.79 -8.51
CA LYS A 156 -1.17 0.02 -8.92
C LYS A 156 -0.90 -0.89 -10.11
N ARG A 157 0.23 -1.58 -10.09
CA ARG A 157 0.72 -2.36 -11.23
C ARG A 157 1.05 -3.79 -10.82
N LEU A 158 0.50 -4.73 -11.58
CA LEU A 158 0.91 -6.13 -11.53
C LEU A 158 2.15 -6.33 -12.40
N SER A 159 3.17 -7.00 -11.87
CA SER A 159 4.33 -7.41 -12.64
C SER A 159 3.94 -8.41 -13.74
N PRO A 160 4.78 -8.58 -14.78
CA PRO A 160 4.75 -9.81 -15.57
C PRO A 160 4.93 -11.04 -14.68
N ALA A 161 4.54 -12.21 -15.19
CA ALA A 161 4.81 -13.47 -14.51
C ALA A 161 6.32 -13.67 -14.35
N LEU A 162 6.75 -13.90 -13.13
CA LEU A 162 8.13 -14.20 -12.78
C LEU A 162 8.26 -15.72 -12.61
N LYS A 163 9.37 -16.27 -13.08
CA LYS A 163 9.70 -17.70 -13.00
C LYS A 163 11.13 -17.84 -12.47
N PRO A 164 11.38 -18.70 -11.47
CA PRO A 164 12.73 -18.87 -10.97
C PRO A 164 13.60 -19.53 -12.04
N THR A 165 14.81 -19.02 -12.20
CA THR A 165 15.86 -19.66 -13.00
C THR A 165 16.89 -20.26 -12.06
N PHE A 166 17.07 -21.58 -12.13
CA PHE A 166 18.11 -22.25 -11.38
C PHE A 166 19.34 -22.37 -12.26
N LYS A 167 20.52 -22.02 -11.73
CA LYS A 167 21.77 -22.35 -12.41
C LYS A 167 21.92 -23.86 -12.38
N GLU A 168 22.05 -24.48 -13.54
CA GLU A 168 22.55 -25.85 -13.60
C GLU A 168 23.97 -25.83 -13.04
N ASN A 169 24.21 -26.60 -11.97
CA ASN A 169 25.57 -26.77 -11.48
C ASN A 169 26.36 -27.47 -12.59
N ALA A 170 27.28 -26.73 -13.22
CA ALA A 170 28.24 -27.29 -14.16
C ALA A 170 28.97 -28.43 -13.44
N THR A 171 28.68 -29.65 -13.88
CA THR A 171 29.30 -30.88 -13.35
C THR A 171 30.68 -31.04 -13.95
#